data_AF-A0A6P8HIU1-F1
#
_entry.id   AF-A0A6P8HIU1-F1
#
_cell.length_a   1.000
_cell.length_b   1.000
_cell.length_c   1.000
_cell.angle_alpha   90.00
_cell.angle_beta   90.00
_cell.angle_gamma   90.00
#
_symmetry.space_group_name_H-M   'P 1'
#
loop_
_entity.id
_entity.type
_entity.pdbx_description
1 polymer ?
#
loop_
_entity_poly.entity_id
_entity_poly.type
_entity_poly.pdbx_seq_one_letter_code
_entity_poly.pdbx_strand_id
1 'polypeptide(L)'
;MTTEKFQACLHSISNCMLMNKLKLNDDKSELLVLRASHRPSHQLGYLLMGDEYIKPSSNAKNIGVVLDDTMSMDSQMMAVCKLCFYHIRCVSRIRRYLSLEDTKQLVQAFVISRIDYCNSLLFGLPNNLLDRLQHVLHSAARLITLTKKYDHITPSLLELH
;
A
#
# COMPACT_ATOMS: atom_id res chain seq x y z
N MET A 1 -0.15 -11.16 26.60
CA MET A 1 -1.03 -10.05 27.01
C MET A 1 -2.44 -10.60 27.08
N THR A 2 -3.10 -10.57 28.23
CA THR A 2 -4.51 -11.01 28.32
C THR A 2 -5.39 -9.98 27.63
N THR A 3 -6.43 -10.44 26.93
CA THR A 3 -7.46 -9.62 26.26
C THR A 3 -8.01 -8.53 27.17
N GLU A 4 -8.14 -8.84 28.46
CA GLU A 4 -8.59 -7.95 29.53
C GLU A 4 -7.76 -6.65 29.64
N LYS A 5 -6.42 -6.75 29.60
CA LYS A 5 -5.56 -5.56 29.69
C LYS A 5 -5.72 -4.64 28.49
N PHE A 6 -5.92 -5.24 27.31
CA PHE A 6 -6.14 -4.48 26.08
C PHE A 6 -7.52 -3.79 26.10
N GLN A 7 -8.57 -4.50 26.54
CA GLN A 7 -9.91 -3.93 26.70
C GLN A 7 -9.93 -2.79 27.73
N ALA A 8 -9.24 -2.94 28.86
CA ALA A 8 -9.13 -1.86 29.85
C ALA A 8 -8.44 -0.60 29.27
N CYS A 9 -7.40 -0.80 28.44
CA CYS A 9 -6.73 0.29 27.73
C CYS A 9 -7.67 0.98 26.73
N LEU A 10 -8.38 0.21 25.90
CA LEU A 10 -9.36 0.74 24.96
C LEU A 10 -10.47 1.52 25.67
N HIS A 11 -10.98 1.01 26.79
CA HIS A 11 -11.97 1.72 27.59
C HIS A 11 -11.44 3.04 28.13
N SER A 12 -10.18 3.07 28.58
CA SER A 12 -9.51 4.29 29.05
C SER A 12 -9.35 5.33 27.93
N ILE A 13 -8.98 4.88 26.72
CA ILE A 13 -8.90 5.73 25.52
C ILE A 13 -10.29 6.28 25.16
N SER A 14 -11.31 5.42 25.16
CA SER A 14 -12.70 5.82 24.89
C SER A 14 -13.18 6.89 25.86
N ASN A 15 -12.94 6.71 27.16
CA ASN A 15 -13.31 7.69 28.18
C ASN A 15 -12.57 9.02 27.98
N CYS A 16 -11.29 8.97 27.65
CA CYS A 16 -10.52 10.17 27.32
C CYS A 16 -11.10 10.91 26.10
N MET A 17 -11.47 10.18 25.03
CA MET A 17 -12.12 10.78 23.85
C MET A 17 -13.46 11.42 24.22
N LEU A 18 -14.28 10.74 25.02
CA LEU A 18 -15.57 11.26 25.49
C LEU A 18 -15.43 12.53 26.33
N MET A 19 -14.46 12.57 27.24
CA MET A 19 -14.13 13.78 28.02
C MET A 19 -13.73 14.95 27.12
N ASN A 20 -13.11 14.66 25.97
CA ASN A 20 -12.75 15.64 24.95
C ASN A 20 -13.86 15.87 23.91
N LYS A 21 -15.09 15.40 24.15
CA LYS A 21 -16.26 15.53 23.26
C LYS A 21 -16.08 14.86 21.89
N LEU A 22 -15.27 13.80 21.84
CA LEU A 22 -15.05 12.97 20.66
C LEU A 22 -15.68 11.59 20.87
N LYS A 23 -16.09 10.96 19.76
CA LYS A 23 -16.62 9.59 19.74
C LYS A 23 -15.72 8.72 18.85
N LEU A 24 -15.35 7.53 19.34
CA LEU A 24 -14.74 6.50 18.52
C LEU A 24 -15.77 5.93 17.55
N ASN A 25 -15.34 5.71 16.30
CA ASN A 25 -16.23 5.20 15.27
C ASN A 25 -16.08 3.68 15.20
N ASP A 26 -16.88 2.99 16.01
CA ASP A 26 -16.78 1.55 16.23
C ASP A 26 -16.96 0.77 14.90
N ASP A 27 -17.88 1.22 14.04
CA ASP A 27 -18.15 0.70 12.68
C ASP A 27 -16.96 0.78 11.71
N LYS A 28 -16.01 1.69 11.96
CA LYS A 28 -14.78 1.83 11.15
C LYS A 28 -13.54 1.27 11.84
N SER A 29 -13.68 0.73 13.05
CA SER A 29 -12.55 0.27 13.83
C SER A 29 -12.22 -1.17 13.49
N GLU A 30 -11.02 -1.40 12.96
CA GLU A 30 -10.53 -2.72 12.57
C GLU A 30 -9.48 -3.23 13.56
N LEU A 31 -9.53 -4.52 13.89
CA LEU A 31 -8.51 -5.18 14.70
C LEU A 31 -7.55 -5.96 13.81
N LEU A 32 -6.31 -5.49 13.66
CA LEU A 32 -5.23 -6.24 13.01
C LEU A 32 -4.27 -6.79 14.05
N VAL A 33 -4.07 -8.11 14.05
CA VAL A 33 -3.15 -8.79 14.97
C VAL A 33 -1.88 -9.13 14.21
N LEU A 34 -0.84 -8.34 14.43
CA LEU A 34 0.45 -8.57 13.79
C LEU A 34 1.17 -9.78 14.39
N ARG A 35 1.75 -10.61 13.53
CA ARG A 35 2.54 -11.78 13.90
C ARG A 35 3.73 -11.97 12.97
N ALA A 36 4.71 -12.73 13.43
CA ALA A 36 5.74 -13.24 12.53
C ALA A 36 5.17 -14.36 11.65
N SER A 37 5.56 -14.40 10.37
CA SER A 37 5.07 -15.37 9.39
C SER A 37 5.24 -16.84 9.83
N HIS A 38 6.33 -17.15 10.53
CA HIS A 38 6.66 -18.48 11.05
C HIS A 38 5.94 -18.84 12.36
N ARG A 39 5.14 -17.92 12.94
CA ARG A 39 4.36 -18.19 14.14
C ARG A 39 2.88 -18.40 13.79
N PRO A 40 2.21 -19.35 14.45
CA PRO A 40 0.79 -19.58 14.24
C PRO A 40 0.01 -18.32 14.63
N SER A 41 -1.12 -18.10 13.95
CA SER A 41 -2.03 -17.01 14.27
C SER A 41 -2.54 -17.15 15.70
N HIS A 42 -2.46 -16.07 16.48
CA HIS A 42 -3.14 -16.01 17.76
C HIS A 42 -4.65 -15.88 17.52
N GLN A 43 -5.43 -16.81 18.07
CA GLN A 43 -6.88 -16.73 18.05
C GLN A 43 -7.34 -15.73 19.11
N LEU A 44 -7.26 -14.44 18.79
CA LEU A 44 -8.05 -13.44 19.49
C LEU A 44 -9.51 -13.63 19.04
N GLY A 45 -10.42 -13.88 19.98
CA GLY A 45 -11.83 -14.12 19.63
C GLY A 45 -12.51 -12.87 19.12
N TYR A 46 -12.62 -11.87 19.98
CA TYR A 46 -13.21 -10.56 19.68
C TYR A 46 -12.75 -9.55 20.72
N LEU A 47 -12.90 -8.27 20.39
CA LEU A 47 -12.77 -7.16 21.33
C LEU A 47 -14.11 -6.44 21.43
N LEU A 48 -14.45 -6.01 22.64
CA LEU A 48 -15.61 -5.17 22.89
C LEU A 48 -15.15 -3.71 22.80
N MET A 49 -15.73 -2.94 21.90
CA MET A 49 -15.52 -1.50 21.77
C MET A 49 -16.90 -0.83 21.78
N GLY A 50 -17.20 -0.09 22.85
CA GLY A 50 -18.56 0.37 23.09
C GLY A 50 -19.52 -0.81 23.21
N ASP A 51 -20.52 -0.84 22.34
CA ASP A 51 -21.52 -1.91 22.24
C ASP A 51 -21.24 -2.89 21.07
N GLU A 52 -20.13 -2.73 20.34
CA GLU A 52 -19.79 -3.54 19.17
C GLU A 52 -18.66 -4.55 19.44
N TYR A 53 -18.78 -5.70 18.78
CA TYR A 53 -17.78 -6.78 18.80
C TYR A 53 -16.90 -6.73 17.56
N ILE A 54 -15.65 -6.29 17.75
CA ILE A 54 -14.66 -6.22 16.68
C ILE A 54 -13.89 -7.54 16.60
N LYS A 55 -13.98 -8.21 15.45
CA LYS A 55 -13.21 -9.44 15.17
C LYS A 55 -11.87 -9.10 14.53
N PRO A 56 -10.83 -9.93 14.74
CA PRO A 56 -9.58 -9.77 13.99
C PRO A 56 -9.81 -9.87 12.48
N SER A 57 -9.25 -8.92 11.75
CA SER A 57 -9.19 -8.95 10.29
C SER A 57 -7.84 -9.51 9.82
N SER A 58 -7.83 -10.14 8.65
CA SER A 58 -6.61 -10.59 7.97
C SER A 58 -5.82 -9.44 7.36
N ASN A 59 -6.49 -8.32 7.08
CA ASN A 59 -5.86 -7.10 6.59
C ASN A 59 -6.55 -5.86 7.16
N ALA A 60 -5.82 -4.76 7.25
CA ALA A 60 -6.37 -3.47 7.61
C ALA A 60 -5.69 -2.36 6.81
N LYS A 61 -6.44 -1.31 6.49
CA LYS A 61 -5.90 -0.17 5.74
C LYS A 61 -5.51 0.93 6.70
N ASN A 62 -4.21 1.26 6.75
CA ASN A 62 -3.70 2.35 7.56
C ASN A 62 -3.01 3.40 6.67
N ILE A 63 -3.49 4.65 6.71
CA ILE A 63 -2.96 5.79 5.92
C ILE A 63 -2.70 5.36 4.46
N GLY A 64 -3.72 4.81 3.79
CA GLY A 64 -3.59 4.42 2.39
C GLY A 64 -2.89 3.08 2.11
N VAL A 65 -2.19 2.49 3.08
CA VAL A 65 -1.44 1.24 2.94
C VAL A 65 -2.25 0.06 3.48
N VAL A 66 -2.33 -1.02 2.71
CA VAL A 66 -2.94 -2.28 3.15
C VAL A 66 -1.88 -3.11 3.90
N LEU A 67 -2.15 -3.38 5.17
CA LEU A 67 -1.30 -4.21 6.03
C LEU A 67 -1.98 -5.55 6.25
N ASP A 68 -1.26 -6.65 6.03
CA ASP A 68 -1.66 -8.00 6.41
C ASP A 68 -1.12 -8.37 7.79
N ASP A 69 -1.62 -9.47 8.36
CA ASP A 69 -1.23 -9.97 9.68
C ASP A 69 0.28 -10.30 9.80
N THR A 70 0.96 -10.55 8.68
CA THR A 70 2.41 -10.82 8.65
C THR A 70 3.26 -9.65 8.17
N MET A 71 2.64 -8.52 7.81
CA MET A 71 3.33 -7.36 7.25
C MET A 71 4.18 -7.71 6.01
N SER A 72 3.72 -8.67 5.20
CA SER A 72 4.43 -9.18 4.01
C SER A 72 4.49 -8.18 2.85
N MET A 73 3.63 -7.16 2.87
CA MET A 73 3.48 -6.15 1.83
C MET A 73 3.07 -6.67 0.45
N ASP A 74 2.80 -7.97 0.28
CA ASP A 74 2.45 -8.54 -1.03
C ASP A 74 1.13 -7.95 -1.57
N SER A 75 0.09 -7.88 -0.73
CA SER A 75 -1.22 -7.33 -1.11
C SER A 75 -1.15 -5.84 -1.48
N GLN A 76 -0.41 -5.05 -0.69
CA GLN A 76 -0.13 -3.65 -0.99
C GLN A 76 0.63 -3.51 -2.32
N MET A 77 1.68 -4.30 -2.51
CA MET A 77 2.50 -4.26 -3.71
C MET A 77 1.66 -4.57 -4.95
N MET A 78 0.84 -5.61 -4.90
CA MET A 78 -0.07 -5.98 -5.98
C MET A 78 -1.07 -4.85 -6.29
N ALA A 79 -1.62 -4.20 -5.26
CA ALA A 79 -2.53 -3.08 -5.44
C ALA A 79 -1.85 -1.88 -6.12
N VAL A 80 -0.65 -1.51 -5.68
CA VAL A 80 0.15 -0.42 -6.27
C VAL A 80 0.53 -0.75 -7.70
N CYS A 81 1.10 -1.94 -7.96
CA CYS A 81 1.45 -2.37 -9.32
C CYS A 81 0.25 -2.36 -10.26
N LYS A 82 -0.90 -2.89 -9.82
CA LYS A 82 -2.15 -2.90 -10.61
C LYS A 82 -2.58 -1.49 -10.97
N LEU A 83 -2.57 -0.57 -10.01
CA LEU A 83 -2.93 0.83 -10.24
C LEU A 83 -1.96 1.52 -11.20
N CYS A 84 -0.65 1.30 -11.03
CA CYS A 84 0.36 1.86 -11.91
C CYS A 84 0.22 1.35 -13.35
N PHE A 85 0.03 0.04 -13.55
CA PHE A 85 -0.20 -0.52 -14.89
C PHE A 85 -1.48 0.01 -15.53
N TYR A 86 -2.53 0.23 -14.75
CA TYR A 86 -3.74 0.91 -15.22
C TYR A 86 -3.42 2.31 -15.75
N HIS A 87 -2.69 3.13 -14.98
CA HIS A 87 -2.30 4.47 -15.41
C HIS A 87 -1.37 4.47 -16.63
N ILE A 88 -0.39 3.57 -16.67
CA ILE A 88 0.49 3.37 -17.83
C ILE A 88 -0.36 3.07 -19.07
N ARG A 89 -1.36 2.19 -18.97
CA ARG A 89 -2.25 1.87 -20.09
C ARG A 89 -3.11 3.07 -20.50
N CYS A 90 -3.60 3.87 -19.55
CA CYS A 90 -4.33 5.10 -19.85
C CYS A 90 -3.47 6.11 -20.63
N VAL A 91 -2.26 6.39 -20.15
CA VAL A 91 -1.33 7.33 -20.81
C VAL A 91 -0.88 6.78 -22.16
N SER A 92 -0.61 5.47 -22.27
CA SER A 92 -0.25 4.80 -23.53
C SER A 92 -1.29 5.03 -24.63
N ARG A 93 -2.59 5.04 -24.31
CA ARG A 93 -3.67 5.29 -25.30
C ARG A 93 -3.62 6.69 -25.89
N ILE A 94 -3.19 7.68 -25.11
CA ILE A 94 -3.09 9.09 -25.54
C ILE A 94 -1.68 9.50 -25.93
N ARG A 95 -0.69 8.61 -25.79
CA ARG A 95 0.75 8.89 -25.97
C ARG A 95 1.09 9.59 -27.29
N ARG A 96 0.38 9.28 -28.38
CA ARG A 96 0.58 9.89 -29.71
C ARG A 96 0.25 11.39 -29.77
N TYR A 97 -0.48 11.91 -28.79
CA TYR A 97 -0.89 13.31 -28.69
C TYR A 97 -0.09 14.09 -27.63
N LEU A 98 0.88 13.44 -26.99
CA LEU A 98 1.64 14.02 -25.89
C LEU A 98 3.09 14.27 -26.31
N SER A 99 3.65 15.39 -25.86
CA SER A 99 5.08 15.60 -25.91
C SER A 99 5.80 14.64 -24.95
N LEU A 100 7.12 14.55 -25.09
CA LEU A 100 7.95 13.75 -24.17
C LEU A 100 7.87 14.30 -22.74
N GLU A 101 7.90 15.62 -22.56
CA GLU A 101 7.83 16.28 -21.26
C GLU A 101 6.46 16.12 -20.60
N ASP A 102 5.36 16.29 -21.34
CA ASP A 102 4.02 16.03 -20.81
C ASP A 102 3.86 14.56 -20.39
N THR A 103 4.43 13.64 -21.17
CA THR A 103 4.40 12.20 -20.83
C THR A 103 5.18 11.93 -19.55
N LYS A 104 6.37 12.52 -19.38
CA LYS A 104 7.14 12.42 -18.12
C LYS A 104 6.32 12.94 -16.94
N GLN A 105 5.69 14.10 -17.09
CA GLN A 105 4.90 14.71 -16.02
C GLN A 105 3.70 13.84 -15.63
N LEU A 106 2.99 13.26 -16.60
CA LEU A 106 1.89 12.33 -16.33
C LEU A 106 2.38 11.04 -15.66
N VAL A 107 3.49 10.46 -16.12
CA VAL A 107 4.07 9.28 -15.47
C VAL A 107 4.51 9.60 -14.05
N GLN A 108 5.15 10.74 -13.81
CA GLN A 108 5.53 11.18 -12.47
C GLN A 108 4.31 11.32 -11.56
N ALA A 109 3.26 11.99 -12.04
CA ALA A 109 2.07 12.29 -11.26
C ALA A 109 1.22 11.04 -10.95
N PHE A 110 1.14 10.08 -11.86
CA PHE A 110 0.22 8.93 -11.73
C PHE A 110 0.89 7.59 -11.40
N VAL A 111 2.19 7.43 -11.69
CA VAL A 111 2.93 6.18 -11.49
C VAL A 111 3.95 6.36 -10.38
N ILE A 112 4.89 7.29 -10.55
CA ILE A 112 6.01 7.45 -9.60
C ILE A 112 5.49 7.90 -8.23
N SER A 113 4.56 8.85 -8.18
CA SER A 113 3.91 9.26 -6.93
C SER A 113 3.25 8.12 -6.14
N ARG A 114 2.78 7.07 -6.82
CA ARG A 114 2.17 5.89 -6.19
C ARG A 114 3.21 4.93 -5.62
N ILE A 115 4.38 4.87 -6.25
CA ILE A 115 5.52 4.07 -5.80
C ILE A 115 6.23 4.77 -4.64
N ASP A 116 6.37 6.09 -4.71
CA ASP A 116 6.98 6.90 -3.65
C ASP A 116 6.12 6.98 -2.39
N TYR A 117 4.81 6.77 -2.52
CA TYR A 117 3.90 6.76 -1.39
C TYR A 117 4.23 5.64 -0.41
N CYS A 118 4.71 6.00 0.78
CA CYS A 118 5.15 5.09 1.82
C CYS A 118 6.30 4.16 1.37
N ASN A 119 7.20 4.64 0.52
CA ASN A 119 8.36 3.89 0.04
C ASN A 119 9.32 3.42 1.17
N SER A 120 9.28 4.05 2.36
CA SER A 120 10.01 3.60 3.54
C SER A 120 9.63 2.18 3.98
N LEU A 121 8.40 1.74 3.69
CA LEU A 121 7.92 0.38 3.96
C LEU A 121 8.49 -0.65 2.99
N LEU A 122 9.10 -0.21 1.90
CA LEU A 122 9.73 -1.08 0.90
C LEU A 122 11.14 -1.51 1.31
N PHE A 123 11.70 -0.88 2.34
CA PHE A 123 13.04 -1.20 2.80
C PHE A 123 13.10 -2.62 3.39
N GLY A 124 14.04 -3.43 2.88
CA GLY A 124 14.24 -4.81 3.34
C GLY A 124 13.22 -5.82 2.82
N LEU A 125 12.37 -5.44 1.85
CA LEU A 125 11.48 -6.39 1.19
C LEU A 125 12.25 -7.39 0.32
N PRO A 126 11.71 -8.61 0.12
CA PRO A 126 12.33 -9.60 -0.75
C PRO A 126 12.35 -9.13 -2.20
N ASN A 127 13.40 -9.53 -2.94
CA ASN A 127 13.65 -9.08 -4.32
C ASN A 127 12.48 -9.35 -5.26
N ASN A 128 11.76 -10.46 -5.09
CA ASN A 128 10.60 -10.79 -5.91
C ASN A 128 9.49 -9.72 -5.86
N LEU A 129 9.33 -9.00 -4.74
CA LEU A 129 8.39 -7.89 -4.63
C LEU A 129 8.95 -6.61 -5.27
N LEU A 130 10.23 -6.33 -5.06
CA LEU A 130 10.91 -5.19 -5.68
C LEU A 130 10.97 -5.31 -7.20
N ASP A 131 11.17 -6.53 -7.73
CA ASP A 131 11.17 -6.82 -9.17
C ASP A 131 9.85 -6.42 -9.83
N ARG A 132 8.72 -6.57 -9.13
CA ARG A 132 7.40 -6.14 -9.64
C ARG A 132 7.33 -4.62 -9.81
N LEU A 133 7.86 -3.86 -8.86
CA LEU A 133 7.98 -2.40 -9.01
C LEU A 133 8.94 -2.04 -10.13
N GLN A 134 10.06 -2.75 -10.24
CA GLN A 134 11.02 -2.56 -11.31
C GLN A 134 10.37 -2.77 -12.68
N HIS A 135 9.50 -3.76 -12.84
CA HIS A 135 8.73 -3.97 -14.07
C HIS A 135 7.78 -2.81 -14.39
N VAL A 136 7.16 -2.20 -13.37
CA VAL A 136 6.34 -1.00 -13.53
C VAL A 136 7.20 0.17 -14.02
N LEU A 137 8.34 0.41 -13.36
CA LEU A 137 9.28 1.49 -13.73
C LEU A 137 9.83 1.30 -15.14
N HIS A 138 10.21 0.08 -15.51
CA HIS A 138 10.63 -0.25 -16.88
C HIS A 138 9.52 0.02 -17.90
N SER A 139 8.28 -0.36 -17.59
CA SER A 139 7.14 -0.13 -18.49
C SER A 139 6.85 1.37 -18.65
N ALA A 140 6.99 2.14 -17.57
CA ALA A 140 6.85 3.58 -17.57
C ALA A 140 7.97 4.27 -18.39
N ALA A 141 9.22 3.83 -18.21
CA ALA A 141 10.36 4.32 -19.00
C ALA A 141 10.18 4.06 -20.51
N ARG A 142 9.69 2.86 -20.87
CA ARG A 142 9.36 2.53 -22.26
C ARG A 142 8.25 3.41 -22.82
N LEU A 143 7.23 3.70 -22.02
CA LEU A 143 6.13 4.59 -22.42
C LEU A 143 6.64 6.00 -22.73
N ILE A 144 7.56 6.53 -21.91
CA ILE A 144 8.12 7.87 -22.11
C ILE A 144 8.99 7.90 -23.37
N THR A 145 9.94 6.98 -23.47
CA THR A 145 10.96 6.94 -24.55
C THR A 145 10.47 6.29 -25.84
N LEU A 146 9.26 5.72 -25.86
CA LEU A 146 8.71 4.96 -27.00
C LEU A 146 9.60 3.78 -27.43
N THR A 147 10.38 3.21 -26.51
CA THR A 147 11.21 2.03 -26.80
C THR A 147 10.34 0.83 -27.16
N LYS A 148 10.76 0.04 -28.15
CA LYS A 148 10.01 -1.16 -28.54
C LYS A 148 10.12 -2.21 -27.44
N LYS A 149 9.15 -3.11 -27.39
CA LYS A 149 9.04 -4.17 -26.36
C LYS A 149 10.33 -4.98 -26.17
N TYR A 150 11.03 -5.28 -27.26
CA TYR A 150 12.22 -6.14 -27.27
C TYR A 150 13.54 -5.38 -27.17
N ASP A 151 13.50 -4.04 -27.21
CA ASP A 151 14.71 -3.23 -27.08
C ASP A 151 15.21 -3.27 -25.62
N HIS A 152 16.51 -3.18 -25.42
CA HIS A 152 17.10 -3.17 -24.09
C HIS A 152 16.67 -1.92 -23.30
N ILE A 153 16.29 -2.08 -22.02
CA ILE A 153 15.70 -0.98 -21.22
C ILE A 153 16.75 -0.05 -20.59
N THR A 154 17.93 -0.57 -20.26
CA THR A 154 19.01 0.19 -19.61
C THR A 154 19.40 1.50 -20.31
N PRO A 155 19.55 1.58 -21.65
CA PRO A 155 19.84 2.85 -22.30
C PRO A 155 18.74 3.90 -22.08
N SER A 156 17.47 3.50 -22.09
CA SER A 156 16.34 4.41 -21.85
C SER A 156 16.25 4.89 -20.41
N LEU A 157 16.72 4.10 -19.44
CA LEU A 157 16.77 4.52 -18.04
C LEU A 157 17.86 5.55 -17.78
N LEU A 158 19.00 5.44 -18.49
CA LEU A 158 20.09 6.41 -18.43
C LEU A 158 19.70 7.76 -19.02
N GLU A 159 18.89 7.77 -20.08
CA GLU A 159 18.39 9.00 -20.72
C GLU A 159 17.33 9.73 -19.87
N LEU A 160 16.72 9.04 -18.91
CA LEU A 160 15.68 9.58 -18.02
C LEU A 160 16.22 10.09 -16.68
N HIS A 161 17.51 9.86 -16.37
CA HIS A 161 18.21 10.40 -15.21
C HIS A 161 19.13 11.56 -15.61
#